data_AF-A0A5C6FCM4-F1
#
_entry.id   AF-A0A5C6FCM4-F1
#
_cell.length_a   1.000
_cell.length_b   1.000
_cell.length_c   1.000
_cell.angle_alpha   90.00
_cell.angle_beta   90.00
_cell.angle_gamma   90.00
#
_symmetry.space_group_name_H-M   'P 1'
#
loop_
_entity.id
_entity.type
_entity.pdbx_description
1 polymer ?
#
loop_
_entity_poly.entity_id
_entity_poly.type
_entity_poly.pdbx_seq_one_letter_code
_entity_poly.pdbx_strand_id
1 'polypeptide(L)'
;MSSPPNPHPLDPLVRLMETLAERSQTRPAGSYTTKLLDGGPAKIGGKIREEADEMIEAADEAGDEGRAHFVYEAGDLIYHAMVLMAWRGVDVGEVAAELARREGTSGLVEKANRPANNHETT
;
A
#
# COMPACT_ATOMS: atom_id res chain seq x y z
N MET A 1 -19.83 22.57 23.49
CA MET A 1 -19.01 22.41 22.28
C MET A 1 -18.60 20.95 22.23
N SER A 2 -19.13 20.15 21.31
CA SER A 2 -18.65 18.77 21.14
C SER A 2 -17.18 18.82 20.74
N SER A 3 -16.33 18.03 21.40
CA SER A 3 -14.97 17.81 20.92
C SER A 3 -15.01 17.35 19.46
N PRO A 4 -14.07 17.80 18.61
CA PRO A 4 -13.97 17.25 17.26
C PRO A 4 -13.80 15.73 17.35
N PRO A 5 -14.35 14.96 16.40
CA PRO A 5 -14.13 13.53 16.36
C PRO A 5 -12.62 13.25 16.35
N ASN A 6 -12.19 12.23 17.10
CA ASN A 6 -10.81 11.78 17.03
C ASN A 6 -10.50 11.41 15.57
N PRO A 7 -9.38 11.88 15.00
CA PRO A 7 -9.02 11.55 13.63
C PRO A 7 -8.89 10.04 13.49
N HIS A 8 -9.39 9.49 12.39
CA HIS A 8 -9.30 8.07 12.13
C HIS A 8 -7.83 7.69 11.91
N PRO A 9 -7.34 6.54 12.43
CA PRO A 9 -5.93 6.16 12.31
C PRO A 9 -5.39 6.12 10.88
N LEU A 10 -6.26 5.97 9.87
CA LEU A 10 -5.92 5.95 8.45
C LEU A 10 -6.02 7.32 7.74
N ASP A 11 -6.47 8.38 8.41
CA ASP A 11 -6.51 9.74 7.83
C ASP A 11 -5.16 10.20 7.25
N PRO A 12 -3.98 9.87 7.84
CA PRO A 12 -2.70 10.20 7.23
C PRO A 12 -2.51 9.63 5.83
N LEU A 13 -3.04 8.43 5.54
CA LEU A 13 -2.94 7.81 4.21
C LEU A 13 -3.78 8.57 3.20
N VAL A 14 -4.99 8.99 3.57
CA VAL A 14 -5.87 9.78 2.70
C VAL A 14 -5.20 11.12 2.35
N ARG A 15 -4.72 11.86 3.36
CA ARG A 15 -4.02 13.14 3.14
C ARG A 15 -2.74 12.99 2.32
N LEU A 16 -2.02 11.90 2.53
CA LEU A 16 -0.84 11.59 1.72
C LEU A 16 -1.23 11.38 0.26
N MET A 17 -2.29 10.62 -0.02
CA MET A 17 -2.76 10.38 -1.39
C MET A 17 -3.18 11.67 -2.08
N GLU A 18 -3.92 12.55 -1.39
CA GLU A 18 -4.26 13.89 -1.89
C GLU A 18 -3.01 14.71 -2.27
N THR A 19 -2.02 14.72 -1.38
CA THR A 19 -0.74 15.40 -1.62
C THR A 19 0.00 14.82 -2.82
N LEU A 20 0.01 13.50 -2.97
CA LEU A 20 0.68 12.82 -4.08
C LEU A 20 -0.04 13.05 -5.41
N ALA A 21 -1.37 13.09 -5.41
CA ALA A 21 -2.18 13.42 -6.58
C ALA A 21 -1.98 14.88 -7.03
N GLU A 22 -1.83 15.81 -6.10
CA GLU A 22 -1.45 17.19 -6.42
C GLU A 22 -0.04 17.24 -7.02
N ARG A 23 0.93 16.57 -6.40
CA ARG A 23 2.33 16.56 -6.87
C ARG A 23 2.50 15.86 -8.22
N SER A 24 1.66 14.88 -8.54
CA SER A 24 1.68 14.22 -9.85
C SER A 24 1.32 15.17 -10.99
N GLN A 25 0.57 16.24 -10.70
CA GLN A 25 0.19 17.30 -11.63
C GLN A 25 1.16 18.48 -11.59
N THR A 26 1.48 18.98 -10.39
CA THR A 26 2.21 20.25 -10.23
C THR A 26 3.72 20.12 -10.36
N ARG A 27 4.27 18.92 -10.13
CA ARG A 27 5.72 18.61 -10.28
C ARG A 27 6.64 19.67 -9.66
N PRO A 28 6.51 19.98 -8.36
CA PRO A 28 7.31 21.02 -7.72
C PRO A 28 8.80 20.72 -7.81
N ALA A 29 9.60 21.71 -8.22
CA ALA A 29 11.04 21.56 -8.41
C ALA A 29 11.75 21.19 -7.09
N GLY A 30 12.74 20.30 -7.17
CA GLY A 30 13.54 19.87 -6.02
C GLY A 30 12.88 18.83 -5.10
N SER A 31 11.57 18.60 -5.20
CA SER A 31 10.86 17.59 -4.41
C SER A 31 11.32 16.17 -4.73
N TYR A 32 11.52 15.36 -3.68
CA TYR A 32 11.82 13.93 -3.81
C TYR A 32 10.74 13.18 -4.60
N THR A 33 9.46 13.46 -4.29
CA THR A 33 8.32 12.88 -4.99
C THR A 33 8.36 13.20 -6.49
N THR A 34 8.68 14.44 -6.87
CA THR A 34 8.82 14.82 -8.28
C THR A 34 9.89 13.97 -8.97
N LYS A 35 11.06 13.81 -8.33
CA LYS A 35 12.14 12.96 -8.87
C LYS A 35 11.76 11.50 -9.03
N LEU A 36 10.87 10.97 -8.18
CA LEU A 36 10.35 9.61 -8.31
C LEU A 36 9.36 9.52 -9.48
N LEU A 37 8.39 10.43 -9.50
CA LEU A 37 7.34 10.47 -10.52
C LEU A 37 7.90 10.72 -11.93
N ASP A 38 8.96 11.52 -12.06
CA ASP A 38 9.65 11.77 -13.34
C ASP A 38 10.47 10.54 -13.78
N GLY A 39 10.99 9.76 -12.82
CA GLY A 39 11.67 8.49 -13.08
C GLY A 39 10.74 7.34 -13.42
N GLY A 40 9.43 7.51 -13.24
CA GLY A 40 8.39 6.56 -13.60
C GLY A 40 8.50 5.19 -12.91
N PRO A 41 7.86 4.15 -13.46
CA PRO A 41 7.72 2.85 -12.80
C PRO A 41 9.05 2.16 -12.53
N ALA A 42 10.07 2.39 -13.35
CA ALA A 42 11.39 1.81 -13.15
C ALA A 42 12.04 2.32 -11.85
N LYS A 43 12.00 3.64 -11.63
CA LYS A 43 12.59 4.23 -10.42
C LYS A 43 11.74 3.97 -9.18
N ILE A 44 10.43 4.16 -9.27
CA ILE A 44 9.51 3.94 -8.15
C ILE A 44 9.52 2.45 -7.77
N GLY A 45 9.45 1.56 -8.76
CA GLY A 45 9.49 0.11 -8.54
C GLY A 45 10.84 -0.40 -8.04
N GLY A 46 11.93 0.34 -8.24
CA GLY A 46 13.21 0.07 -7.59
C GLY A 46 13.11 0.27 -6.08
N LYS A 47 12.61 1.44 -5.66
CA LYS A 47 12.37 1.76 -4.24
C LYS A 47 11.40 0.76 -3.59
N ILE A 48 10.28 0.44 -4.23
CA ILE A 48 9.33 -0.56 -3.69
C ILE A 48 10.01 -1.90 -3.38
N ARG A 49 10.96 -2.35 -4.20
CA ARG A 49 11.67 -3.61 -3.95
C ARG A 49 12.63 -3.47 -2.78
N GLU A 50 13.40 -2.39 -2.76
CA GLU A 50 14.32 -2.05 -1.66
C GLU A 50 13.57 -2.02 -0.31
N GLU A 51 12.50 -1.23 -0.20
CA GLU A 51 11.73 -1.12 1.05
C GLU A 51 11.03 -2.44 1.43
N ALA A 52 10.66 -3.26 0.45
CA ALA A 52 10.07 -4.57 0.72
C ALA A 52 11.09 -5.54 1.31
N ASP A 53 12.32 -5.53 0.79
CA ASP A 53 13.42 -6.34 1.31
C ASP A 53 13.81 -5.84 2.72
N GLU A 54 13.96 -4.53 2.92
CA GLU A 54 14.28 -3.90 4.21
C GLU A 54 13.20 -4.17 5.27
N MET A 55 11.91 -4.07 4.91
CA MET A 55 10.80 -4.41 5.81
C MET A 55 10.83 -5.89 6.24
N ILE A 56 11.23 -6.80 5.36
CA ILE A 56 11.38 -8.23 5.68
C ILE A 56 12.57 -8.44 6.60
N GLU A 57 13.70 -7.81 6.33
CA GLU A 57 14.90 -7.87 7.19
C GLU A 57 14.60 -7.34 8.61
N ALA A 58 13.93 -6.19 8.70
CA ALA A 58 13.52 -5.59 9.97
C ALA A 58 12.55 -6.48 10.78
N ALA A 59 11.84 -7.42 10.14
CA ALA A 59 10.95 -8.34 10.81
C ALA A 59 11.68 -9.40 11.66
N ASP A 60 12.94 -9.69 11.34
CA ASP A 60 13.79 -10.63 12.09
C ASP A 60 14.52 -9.96 13.26
N GLU A 61 14.44 -8.63 13.38
CA GLU A 61 15.08 -7.87 14.45
C GLU A 61 14.28 -7.95 15.77
N ALA A 62 14.99 -8.15 16.88
CA ALA A 62 14.38 -8.31 18.19
C ALA A 62 14.30 -7.00 18.99
N GLY A 63 13.32 -6.93 19.90
CA GLY A 63 13.18 -5.83 20.84
C GLY A 63 12.50 -4.59 20.27
N ASP A 64 12.46 -3.54 21.07
CA ASP A 64 11.73 -2.30 20.73
C ASP A 64 12.36 -1.56 19.55
N GLU A 65 13.68 -1.68 19.38
CA GLU A 65 14.41 -1.12 18.24
C GLU A 65 13.99 -1.78 16.92
N GLY A 66 13.99 -3.12 16.86
CA GLY A 66 13.52 -3.87 15.68
C GLY A 66 12.05 -3.59 15.35
N ARG A 67 11.20 -3.49 16.38
CA ARG A 67 9.80 -3.08 16.18
C ARG A 67 9.70 -1.67 15.58
N ALA A 68 10.49 -0.73 16.03
CA ALA A 68 10.48 0.64 15.50
C ALA A 68 10.99 0.69 14.05
N HIS A 69 12.05 -0.07 13.75
CA HIS A 69 12.59 -0.21 12.40
C HIS A 69 11.57 -0.82 11.44
N PHE A 70 10.89 -1.91 11.84
CA PHE A 70 9.82 -2.51 11.03
C PHE A 70 8.69 -1.52 10.70
N VAL A 71 8.27 -0.70 11.67
CA VAL A 71 7.24 0.33 11.43
C VAL A 71 7.73 1.40 10.45
N TYR A 72 9.02 1.75 10.51
CA TYR A 72 9.64 2.70 9.61
C TYR A 72 9.63 2.18 8.16
N GLU A 73 10.12 0.97 7.93
CA GLU A 73 10.18 0.37 6.59
C GLU A 73 8.80 0.03 6.01
N ALA A 74 7.86 -0.41 6.86
CA ALA A 74 6.47 -0.55 6.45
C ALA A 74 5.88 0.78 5.99
N GLY A 75 6.25 1.88 6.64
CA GLY A 75 5.88 3.23 6.27
C GLY A 75 6.44 3.63 4.91
N ASP A 76 7.72 3.37 4.64
CA ASP A 76 8.35 3.76 3.38
C ASP A 76 7.88 2.89 2.20
N LEU A 77 7.67 1.59 2.42
CA LEU A 77 7.04 0.72 1.44
C LEU A 77 5.64 1.23 1.04
N ILE A 78 4.81 1.60 2.02
CA ILE A 78 3.48 2.16 1.76
C ILE A 78 3.60 3.49 1.02
N TYR A 79 4.51 4.38 1.43
CA TYR A 79 4.75 5.65 0.74
C TYR A 79 5.09 5.43 -0.74
N HIS A 80 6.05 4.55 -1.01
CA HIS A 80 6.52 4.26 -2.36
C HIS A 80 5.44 3.58 -3.22
N ALA A 81 4.63 2.69 -2.64
CA ALA A 81 3.45 2.15 -3.30
C ALA A 81 2.43 3.25 -3.65
N MET A 82 2.16 4.19 -2.74
CA MET A 82 1.26 5.32 -2.99
C MET A 82 1.78 6.30 -4.05
N VAL A 83 3.10 6.51 -4.13
CA VAL A 83 3.71 7.27 -5.23
C VAL A 83 3.46 6.58 -6.57
N LEU A 84 3.55 5.25 -6.63
CA LEU A 84 3.26 4.50 -7.86
C LEU A 84 1.77 4.58 -8.24
N MET A 85 0.87 4.54 -7.25
CA MET A 85 -0.57 4.76 -7.47
C MET A 85 -0.82 6.15 -8.07
N ALA A 86 -0.23 7.20 -7.49
CA ALA A 86 -0.33 8.57 -8.00
C ALA A 86 0.23 8.71 -9.42
N TRP A 87 1.35 8.04 -9.73
CA TRP A 87 1.91 7.98 -11.09
C TRP A 87 0.94 7.31 -12.07
N ARG A 88 0.26 6.24 -11.63
CA ARG A 88 -0.69 5.47 -12.45
C ARG A 88 -2.07 6.14 -12.58
N GLY A 89 -2.37 7.13 -11.75
CA GLY A 89 -3.67 7.78 -11.65
C GLY A 89 -4.70 6.95 -10.88
N VAL A 90 -4.26 6.18 -9.89
CA VAL A 90 -5.10 5.35 -9.02
C VAL A 90 -5.19 6.00 -7.64
N ASP A 91 -6.40 6.06 -7.07
CA ASP A 91 -6.63 6.57 -5.72
C ASP A 91 -6.60 5.45 -4.66
N VAL A 92 -6.30 5.83 -3.42
CA VAL A 92 -6.29 4.90 -2.28
C VAL A 92 -7.69 4.29 -2.03
N GLY A 93 -8.76 5.02 -2.37
CA GLY A 93 -10.13 4.50 -2.27
C GLY A 93 -10.41 3.33 -3.21
N GLU A 94 -9.80 3.31 -4.40
CA GLU A 94 -9.93 2.20 -5.36
C GLU A 94 -9.26 0.93 -4.81
N VAL A 95 -8.08 1.06 -4.22
CA VAL A 95 -7.38 -0.06 -3.58
C VAL A 95 -8.12 -0.54 -2.33
N ALA A 96 -8.67 0.37 -1.53
CA ALA A 96 -9.49 0.02 -0.37
C ALA A 96 -10.74 -0.78 -0.78
N ALA A 97 -11.39 -0.41 -1.89
CA ALA A 97 -12.53 -1.15 -2.42
C ALA A 97 -12.13 -2.58 -2.85
N GLU A 98 -10.96 -2.76 -3.47
CA GLU A 98 -10.43 -4.08 -3.81
C GLU A 98 -10.10 -4.91 -2.56
N LEU A 99 -9.54 -4.30 -1.51
CA LEU A 99 -9.30 -4.99 -0.24
C LEU A 99 -10.61 -5.42 0.42
N ALA A 100 -11.61 -4.55 0.48
CA ALA A 100 -12.95 -4.89 1.00
C ALA A 100 -13.61 -6.03 0.22
N ARG A 101 -13.43 -6.07 -1.12
CA ARG A 101 -13.89 -7.20 -1.95
C ARG A 101 -13.20 -8.50 -1.56
N ARG A 102 -11.90 -8.48 -1.25
CA ARG A 102 -11.13 -9.65 -0.80
C ARG A 102 -11.56 -10.15 0.58
N GLU A 103 -11.90 -9.25 1.50
CA GLU A 103 -12.45 -9.61 2.81
C GLU A 103 -13.75 -10.44 2.66
N GLY A 104 -14.63 -10.01 1.76
CA GLY A 104 -15.89 -10.71 1.45
C GLY A 104 -15.69 -12.04 0.69
N THR A 105 -14.51 -12.30 0.15
CA THR A 105 -14.17 -13.49 -0.65
C THR A 105 -13.17 -14.40 0.07
N SER A 106 -13.21 -14.47 1.42
CA SER A 106 -12.30 -15.36 2.14
C SER A 106 -12.35 -16.78 1.56
N GLY A 107 -11.19 -17.42 1.38
CA GLY A 107 -11.02 -18.69 0.65
C GLY A 107 -11.83 -19.87 1.20
N LEU A 108 -12.57 -19.70 2.30
CA LEU A 108 -13.59 -20.63 2.79
C LEU A 108 -14.81 -20.69 1.85
N VAL A 109 -15.24 -19.56 1.28
CA VAL A 109 -16.39 -19.47 0.35
C VAL A 109 -16.02 -20.03 -1.03
N GLU A 110 -14.81 -19.73 -1.53
CA GLU A 110 -14.33 -20.29 -2.80
C GLU A 110 -14.09 -21.81 -2.73
N LYS A 111 -13.68 -22.32 -1.57
CA LYS A 111 -13.52 -23.77 -1.34
C LYS A 111 -14.86 -24.50 -1.20
N ALA A 112 -15.89 -23.82 -0.70
CA ALA A 112 -17.26 -24.35 -0.61
C ALA A 112 -18.00 -24.37 -1.96
N ASN A 113 -17.66 -23.47 -2.89
CA ASN A 113 -18.29 -23.36 -4.21
C ASN A 113 -17.54 -24.11 -5.33
N ARG A 114 -16.52 -24.91 -5.01
CA ARG A 114 -15.83 -25.73 -6.02
C ARG A 114 -16.72 -26.92 -6.40
N PRO A 115 -17.14 -27.08 -7.66
CA PRO A 115 -17.88 -28.26 -8.07
C PRO A 115 -16.98 -29.49 -7.85
N ALA A 116 -17.51 -30.51 -7.18
CA ALA A 116 -16.89 -31.82 -7.14
C ALA A 116 -16.80 -32.30 -8.60
N ASN A 117 -15.61 -32.28 -9.19
CA ASN A 117 -15.38 -32.97 -10.44
C ASN A 117 -15.56 -34.47 -10.13
N ASN A 118 -16.74 -34.99 -10.47
CA ASN A 118 -17.04 -36.41 -10.54
C ASN A 118 -16.08 -37.01 -11.56
N HIS A 119 -14.99 -37.61 -11.08
CA HIS A 119 -14.26 -38.59 -11.88
C HIS A 119 -14.83 -39.96 -11.54
N GLU A 120 -15.82 -40.33 -12.34
CA GLU A 120 -16.29 -41.69 -12.55
C GLU A 120 -15.09 -42.55 -12.99
N THR A 121 -14.86 -43.68 -12.33
CA THR A 121 -14.01 -44.74 -12.86
C THR A 121 -14.59 -46.09 -12.46
N THR A 122 -15.03 -46.80 -13.50
CA THR A 122 -15.47 -48.21 -13.60
C THR A 122 -16.96 -48.48 -13.43
#